data_AF-A0A956TGV5-F1
#
_entry.id   AF-A0A956TGV5-F1
#
_cell.length_a   1.000
_cell.length_b   1.000
_cell.length_c   1.000
_cell.angle_alpha   90.00
_cell.angle_beta   90.00
_cell.angle_gamma   90.00
#
_symmetry.space_group_name_H-M   'P 1'
#
loop_
_entity.id
_entity.type
_entity.pdbx_description
1 polymer ?
#
loop_
_entity_poly.entity_id
_entity_poly.type
_entity_poly.pdbx_seq_one_letter_code
_entity_poly.pdbx_strand_id
1 'polypeptide(L)'
;MIATETPRVDGPLKVTGEACYAAEFHDARLLYGVVVGAAISKGRIRRLDTAEAEAQDGVVKVFTHQNTRPPQVSDEEFRDMVAPPGSPYRPLADDLIRFAYQPIALVVADSFEAARAA
;
A
#
# COMPACT_ATOMS: atom_id res chain seq x y z
N MET A 1 -1.55 -22.43 32.91
CA MET A 1 -1.28 -21.98 34.29
C MET A 1 -1.72 -20.53 34.39
N ILE A 2 -2.63 -20.21 35.29
CA ILE A 2 -3.07 -18.82 35.53
C ILE A 2 -2.19 -18.28 36.67
N ALA A 3 -1.66 -17.06 36.53
CA ALA A 3 -0.81 -16.34 37.51
C ALA A 3 0.68 -16.73 37.64
N THR A 4 1.29 -17.40 36.66
CA THR A 4 2.77 -17.54 36.57
C THR A 4 3.34 -16.72 35.41
N GLU A 5 4.45 -16.01 35.65
CA GLU A 5 5.26 -15.42 34.57
C GLU A 5 5.63 -16.53 33.58
N THR A 6 5.16 -16.38 32.35
CA THR A 6 5.39 -17.35 31.28
C THR A 6 6.13 -16.62 30.17
N PRO A 7 7.29 -17.14 29.70
CA PRO A 7 7.99 -16.53 28.59
C PRO A 7 7.09 -16.49 27.35
N ARG A 8 7.22 -15.43 26.57
CA ARG A 8 6.47 -15.29 25.31
C ARG A 8 6.83 -16.43 24.35
N VAL A 9 5.81 -17.08 23.79
CA VAL A 9 5.99 -18.19 22.84
C VAL A 9 6.79 -17.75 21.61
N ASP A 10 6.56 -16.53 21.13
CA ASP A 10 7.26 -15.91 20.00
C ASP A 10 8.60 -15.26 20.40
N GLY A 11 8.94 -15.25 21.69
CA GLY A 11 10.11 -14.58 22.24
C GLY A 11 11.43 -15.06 21.62
N PRO A 12 11.76 -16.36 21.71
CA PRO A 12 13.01 -16.89 21.17
C PRO A 12 13.23 -16.52 19.70
N LEU A 13 12.26 -16.80 18.82
CA LEU A 13 12.36 -16.53 17.39
C LEU A 13 12.57 -15.04 17.09
N LYS A 14 11.93 -14.15 17.85
CA LYS A 14 12.07 -12.69 17.65
C LYS A 14 13.44 -12.17 18.09
N VAL A 15 14.03 -12.73 19.15
CA VAL A 15 15.34 -12.28 19.65
C VAL A 15 16.52 -12.94 18.94
N THR A 16 16.29 -14.06 18.25
CA THR A 16 17.29 -14.73 17.40
C THR A 16 17.26 -14.25 15.95
N GLY A 17 16.24 -13.48 15.55
CA GLY A 17 16.04 -13.10 14.15
C GLY A 17 15.48 -14.22 13.27
N GLU A 18 14.95 -15.29 13.87
CA GLU A 18 14.35 -16.43 13.16
C GLU A 18 12.84 -16.24 12.90
N ALA A 19 12.22 -15.24 13.52
CA ALA A 19 10.84 -14.88 13.25
C ALA A 19 10.72 -14.23 11.87
N CYS A 20 10.02 -14.88 10.94
CA CYS A 20 9.74 -14.33 9.62
C CYS A 20 8.66 -13.23 9.68
N TYR A 21 8.96 -12.08 9.09
CA TYR A 21 8.06 -10.95 8.89
C TYR A 21 7.59 -10.84 7.45
N ALA A 22 6.61 -9.99 7.19
CA ALA A 22 5.96 -9.85 5.88
C ALA A 22 6.94 -9.66 4.70
N ALA A 23 8.05 -8.96 4.91
CA ALA A 23 9.06 -8.67 3.88
C ALA A 23 9.97 -9.87 3.56
N GLU A 24 9.97 -10.93 4.36
CA GLU A 24 10.85 -12.09 4.21
C GLU A 24 10.17 -13.26 3.47
N PHE A 25 8.88 -13.12 3.16
CA PHE A 25 8.18 -14.06 2.30
C PHE A 25 8.52 -13.78 0.84
N HIS A 26 9.01 -14.80 0.13
CA HIS A 26 9.39 -14.73 -1.27
C HIS A 26 8.56 -15.72 -2.09
N ASP A 27 8.17 -15.32 -3.30
CA ASP A 27 7.54 -16.17 -4.31
C ASP A 27 8.24 -15.92 -5.66
N ALA A 28 8.34 -16.93 -6.50
CA ALA A 28 8.97 -16.81 -7.82
C ALA A 28 8.28 -15.79 -8.75
N ARG A 29 7.03 -15.41 -8.46
CA ARG A 29 6.23 -14.43 -9.21
C ARG A 29 5.81 -13.24 -8.36
N LEU A 30 6.55 -12.97 -7.27
CA LEU A 30 6.29 -11.82 -6.41
C LEU A 30 6.48 -10.52 -7.19
N LEU A 31 5.52 -9.61 -7.07
CA LEU A 31 5.63 -8.23 -7.56
C LEU A 31 5.74 -7.27 -6.38
N TYR A 32 6.38 -6.13 -6.63
CA TYR A 32 6.63 -5.09 -5.64
C TYR A 32 5.80 -3.85 -5.96
N GLY A 33 5.11 -3.33 -4.95
CA GLY A 33 4.28 -2.12 -5.04
C GLY A 33 4.92 -0.95 -4.32
N VAL A 34 5.08 0.19 -5.00
CA VAL A 34 5.52 1.46 -4.40
C VAL A 34 4.44 2.52 -4.55
N VAL A 35 4.03 3.10 -3.42
CA VAL A 35 3.01 4.15 -3.37
C VAL A 35 3.62 5.51 -3.68
N VAL A 36 3.04 6.22 -4.64
CA VAL A 36 3.36 7.62 -4.94
C VAL A 36 2.37 8.50 -4.18
N GLY A 37 2.89 9.31 -3.26
CA GLY A 37 2.11 10.26 -2.47
C GLY A 37 1.97 11.63 -3.14
N ALA A 38 0.86 12.32 -2.86
CA ALA A 38 0.64 13.69 -3.31
C ALA A 38 1.71 14.65 -2.77
N ALA A 39 2.28 15.48 -3.66
CA ALA A 39 3.24 16.53 -3.32
C ALA A 39 2.60 17.77 -2.67
N ILE A 40 1.27 17.85 -2.64
CA ILE A 40 0.50 18.94 -2.04
C ILE A 40 -0.49 18.37 -1.01
N SER A 41 -0.95 19.20 -0.08
CA SER A 41 -1.85 18.75 0.99
C SER A 41 -3.34 18.80 0.64
N LYS A 42 -3.74 19.59 -0.35
CA LYS A 42 -5.15 19.71 -0.79
C LYS A 42 -5.23 20.22 -2.22
N GLY A 43 -6.09 19.62 -3.04
CA GLY A 43 -6.25 20.04 -4.43
C GLY A 43 -7.00 19.02 -5.28
N ARG A 44 -6.86 19.14 -6.60
CA ARG A 44 -7.41 18.21 -7.58
C ARG A 44 -6.36 17.90 -8.63
N ILE A 45 -6.21 16.61 -8.95
CA ILE A 45 -5.35 16.12 -10.02
C ILE A 45 -6.03 16.45 -11.35
N ARG A 46 -5.48 17.40 -12.12
CA ARG A 46 -5.99 17.69 -13.47
C ARG A 46 -5.47 16.70 -14.51
N ARG A 47 -4.25 16.23 -14.32
CA ARG A 47 -3.56 15.28 -15.20
C ARG A 47 -2.53 14.52 -14.37
N LEU A 48 -2.39 13.23 -14.65
CA LEU A 48 -1.32 12.39 -14.16
C LEU A 48 -0.77 11.65 -15.39
N ASP A 49 0.51 11.79 -15.66
CA ASP A 49 1.17 11.19 -16.81
C ASP A 49 2.00 10.00 -16.32
N THR A 50 1.66 8.80 -16.77
CA THR A 50 2.31 7.55 -16.35
C THR A 50 3.20 6.96 -17.43
N ALA A 51 3.25 7.56 -18.62
CA ALA A 51 3.83 6.92 -19.80
C ALA A 51 5.32 6.61 -19.63
N GLU A 52 6.09 7.51 -19.02
CA GLU A 52 7.52 7.29 -18.78
C GLU A 52 7.76 6.16 -17.77
N ALA A 53 7.01 6.15 -16.66
CA ALA A 53 7.09 5.10 -15.64
C ALA A 53 6.68 3.72 -16.21
N GLU A 54 5.58 3.65 -16.97
CA GLU A 54 5.10 2.43 -17.59
C GLU A 54 6.03 1.89 -18.69
N ALA A 55 6.92 2.71 -19.23
CA ALA A 55 7.92 2.31 -20.22
C ALA A 55 9.24 1.82 -19.61
N GLN A 56 9.45 1.97 -18.30
CA GLN A 56 10.64 1.48 -17.62
C GLN A 56 10.68 -0.05 -17.58
N ASP A 57 11.89 -0.61 -17.69
CA ASP A 57 12.08 -2.05 -17.60
C ASP A 57 11.69 -2.58 -16.21
N GLY A 58 11.05 -3.75 -16.18
CA GLY A 58 10.51 -4.37 -14.96
C GLY A 58 9.19 -3.79 -14.44
N VAL A 59 8.73 -2.61 -14.93
CA VAL A 59 7.42 -2.07 -14.53
C VAL A 59 6.30 -2.86 -15.20
N VAL A 60 5.39 -3.38 -14.37
CA VAL A 60 4.24 -4.18 -14.80
C VAL A 60 3.01 -3.29 -15.01
N LYS A 61 2.76 -2.34 -14.10
CA LYS A 61 1.61 -1.44 -14.17
C LYS A 61 1.73 -0.25 -13.23
N VAL A 62 1.19 0.90 -13.66
CA VAL A 62 0.94 2.04 -12.76
C VAL A 62 -0.57 2.19 -12.55
N PHE A 63 -1.02 2.00 -11.31
CA PHE A 63 -2.42 2.22 -10.93
C PHE A 63 -2.65 3.67 -10.51
N THR A 64 -3.72 4.25 -11.03
CA THR A 64 -4.17 5.62 -10.73
C THR A 64 -5.68 5.63 -10.56
N HIS A 65 -6.25 6.78 -10.20
CA HIS A 65 -7.71 6.93 -10.15
C HIS A 65 -8.40 6.72 -11.52
N GLN A 66 -7.65 6.77 -12.63
CA GLN A 66 -8.21 6.63 -13.98
C GLN A 66 -8.40 5.17 -14.40
N ASN A 67 -7.63 4.26 -13.83
CA ASN A 67 -7.62 2.84 -14.22
C ASN A 67 -7.90 1.88 -13.05
N THR A 68 -8.21 2.43 -11.86
CA THR A 68 -8.59 1.68 -10.68
C THR A 68 -10.10 1.73 -10.50
N ARG A 69 -10.72 0.56 -10.27
CA ARG A 69 -12.12 0.49 -9.86
C ARG A 69 -12.17 0.45 -8.33
N PRO A 70 -12.67 1.50 -7.65
CA PRO A 70 -12.79 1.45 -6.21
C PRO A 70 -13.72 0.30 -5.79
N PRO A 71 -13.45 -0.36 -4.64
CA PRO A 71 -14.28 -1.43 -4.12
C PRO A 71 -15.75 -0.97 -4.04
N GLN A 72 -16.66 -1.78 -4.60
CA GLN A 72 -18.10 -1.51 -4.61
C GLN A 72 -18.75 -2.11 -3.36
N VAL A 73 -18.22 -1.76 -2.20
CA VAL A 73 -18.71 -2.20 -0.88
C VAL A 73 -19.21 -0.99 -0.09
N SER A 74 -20.11 -1.22 0.86
CA SER A 74 -20.59 -0.18 1.78
C SER A 74 -19.46 0.34 2.67
N ASP A 75 -19.67 1.48 3.31
CA ASP A 75 -18.71 2.01 4.29
C ASP A 75 -18.59 1.10 5.51
N GLU A 76 -19.65 0.40 5.90
CA GLU A 76 -19.63 -0.55 7.00
C GLU A 76 -18.73 -1.75 6.69
N GLU A 77 -18.84 -2.31 5.49
CA GLU A 77 -18.00 -3.42 5.02
C GLU A 77 -16.52 -3.03 4.83
N PHE A 78 -16.23 -1.75 4.61
CA PHE A 78 -14.86 -1.26 4.37
C PHE A 78 -14.16 -0.76 5.64
N ARG A 79 -14.85 -0.68 6.78
CA ARG A 79 -14.27 -0.26 8.06
C ARG A 79 -13.74 -1.46 8.84
N ASP A 80 -12.67 -1.24 9.60
CA ASP A 80 -12.23 -2.17 10.66
C ASP A 80 -12.79 -1.75 12.03
N MET A 81 -12.47 -2.53 13.07
CA MET A 81 -12.95 -2.27 14.44
C MET A 81 -12.45 -0.95 15.06
N VAL A 82 -11.43 -0.32 14.48
CA VAL A 82 -10.79 0.90 14.99
C VAL A 82 -10.93 2.09 14.04
N ALA A 83 -11.72 1.95 12.98
CA ALA A 83 -11.92 2.99 11.99
C ALA A 83 -12.61 4.21 12.63
N PRO A 84 -12.13 5.44 12.35
CA PRO A 84 -12.77 6.65 12.85
C PRO A 84 -14.18 6.83 12.24
N PRO A 85 -15.05 7.63 12.87
CA PRO A 85 -16.36 7.95 12.31
C PRO A 85 -16.26 8.60 10.91
N GLY A 86 -17.26 8.37 10.06
CA GLY A 86 -17.34 8.91 8.70
C GLY A 86 -16.88 7.92 7.62
N SER A 87 -16.98 8.33 6.35
CA SER A 87 -16.62 7.44 5.23
C SER A 87 -15.11 7.16 5.22
N PRO A 88 -14.69 5.89 5.22
CA PRO A 88 -13.28 5.54 5.20
C PRO A 88 -12.62 6.01 3.91
N TYR A 89 -11.34 6.39 4.00
CA TYR A 89 -10.57 6.78 2.83
C TYR A 89 -10.38 5.57 1.90
N ARG A 90 -10.79 5.72 0.63
CA ARG A 90 -10.59 4.72 -0.43
C ARG A 90 -9.51 5.23 -1.38
N PRO A 91 -8.29 4.65 -1.38
CA PRO A 91 -7.21 5.09 -2.25
C PRO A 91 -7.60 5.00 -3.72
N LEU A 92 -7.11 5.95 -4.53
CA LEU A 92 -7.28 5.97 -5.98
C LEU A 92 -8.76 5.92 -6.43
N ALA A 93 -9.70 6.36 -5.59
CA ALA A 93 -11.13 6.36 -5.93
C ALA A 93 -11.53 7.57 -6.80
N ASP A 94 -10.81 8.69 -6.68
CA ASP A 94 -11.09 9.94 -7.39
C ASP A 94 -9.83 10.80 -7.60
N ASP A 95 -10.02 11.98 -8.20
CA ASP A 95 -8.98 12.96 -8.52
C ASP A 95 -8.72 13.98 -7.39
N LEU A 96 -9.31 13.82 -6.20
CA LEU A 96 -9.25 14.81 -5.13
C LEU A 96 -8.16 14.49 -4.09
N ILE A 97 -7.30 15.47 -3.82
CA ILE A 97 -6.29 15.42 -2.76
C ILE A 97 -6.85 16.12 -1.52
N ARG A 98 -6.88 15.41 -0.39
CA ARG A 98 -7.48 15.87 0.87
C ARG A 98 -6.45 16.04 2.00
N PHE A 99 -5.31 15.37 1.90
CA PHE A 99 -4.22 15.44 2.89
C PHE A 99 -2.84 15.25 2.25
N ALA A 100 -1.79 15.65 2.97
CA ALA A 100 -0.40 15.52 2.53
C ALA A 100 -0.01 14.04 2.34
N TYR A 101 0.78 13.73 1.31
CA TYR A 101 1.21 12.36 0.98
C TYR A 101 0.07 11.37 0.71
N GLN A 102 -1.14 11.85 0.44
CA GLN A 102 -2.25 10.99 0.02
C GLN A 102 -1.83 10.15 -1.19
N PRO A 103 -2.06 8.81 -1.20
CA PRO A 103 -1.77 7.97 -2.36
C PRO A 103 -2.45 8.48 -3.63
N ILE A 104 -1.68 8.79 -4.67
CA ILE A 104 -2.16 9.23 -5.99
C ILE A 104 -1.83 8.25 -7.12
N ALA A 105 -0.84 7.38 -6.91
CA ALA A 105 -0.56 6.25 -7.77
C ALA A 105 0.08 5.09 -6.98
N LEU A 106 0.03 3.88 -7.55
CA LEU A 106 0.76 2.70 -7.11
C LEU A 106 1.52 2.13 -8.31
N VAL A 107 2.84 2.18 -8.26
CA VAL A 107 3.71 1.53 -9.25
C VAL A 107 3.90 0.08 -8.83
N VAL A 108 3.68 -0.85 -9.76
CA VAL A 108 3.90 -2.29 -9.55
C VAL A 108 4.95 -2.77 -10.53
N ALA A 109 6.01 -3.42 -10.03
CA ALA A 109 7.12 -3.93 -10.82
C ALA A 109 7.59 -5.32 -10.33
N ASP A 110 8.46 -5.97 -11.10
CA ASP A 110 9.05 -7.28 -10.77
C ASP A 110 10.17 -7.23 -9.72
N SER A 111 10.67 -6.02 -9.41
CA SER A 111 11.64 -5.75 -8.35
C SER A 111 11.26 -4.50 -7.57
N PHE A 112 11.73 -4.42 -6.33
CA PHE A 112 11.53 -3.23 -5.50
C PHE A 112 12.22 -2.01 -6.10
N GLU A 113 13.41 -2.20 -6.64
CA GLU A 113 14.24 -1.17 -7.27
C GLU A 113 13.53 -0.58 -8.49
N ALA A 114 12.99 -1.41 -9.39
CA ALA A 114 12.23 -0.94 -10.55
C ALA A 114 10.97 -0.17 -10.12
N ALA A 115 10.21 -0.70 -9.15
CA ALA A 115 9.01 -0.02 -8.66
C ALA A 115 9.31 1.34 -8.01
N ARG A 116 10.48 1.48 -7.36
CA ARG A 116 10.89 2.70 -6.68
C ARG A 116 11.52 3.74 -7.61
N ALA A 117 12.20 3.30 -8.66
CA ALA A 117 12.93 4.17 -9.57
C ALA A 117 12.05 4.77 -10.68
N ALA A 118 10.95 4.11 -11.02
CA ALA A 118 9.96 4.58 -11.99
C ALA A 118 9.14 5.77 -11.47
#